data_AF-A0A1B9IK05-F1
#
_entry.id   AF-A0A1B9IK05-F1
#
_cell.length_a   1.000
_cell.length_b   1.000
_cell.length_c   1.000
_cell.angle_alpha   90.00
_cell.angle_beta   90.00
_cell.angle_gamma   90.00
#
_symmetry.space_group_name_H-M   'P 1'
#
loop_
_entity.id
_entity.type
_entity.pdbx_description
1 polymer ?
#
loop_
_entity_poly.entity_id
_entity_poly.type
_entity_poly.pdbx_seq_one_letter_code
_entity_poly.pdbx_strand_id
1 'polypeptide(L)'
;MANTPILPCLDFPSIRITPSSSYSHQLDSPKFEIPPTILPHLETASRHLHNHQTVALPTETVYGLAASSLDPAAIQSVYRIKKRPADNPLIIHVSSLNMLRQVIPRDYQISELYMALITSFWPGPLSLLFPAINPPPSPAPQTNAIRMPSHPLALALIHKSNLPLSAPSANSSGRPSPTQAQHVYNDLNGSEGLGCILDGGDCGVGVESTVINGLGWRKGGGGTVDVLRPGGLGIERIKEVVEKVDGREGLTRILLHGKPWIADKSQERGEQSSTRIPKEEDGPKMNGNSESSVIEKVKSIALPPSTPGMKYRHYSPRVPVYLLKPNTIFPRPDNLPQHAESSAQAVLRQVSERTISSSSEKGKKRIGVLHFDNSPLYSQLSSSVVQVEDTHLIPESLGQDASSAAQRLFAGMLTLERIPPNQDEGDGKMGVDAIVIEGCSDEGLGLAVMERVAKAVGGGGVVGDVKDDEVGKRQGGAAEGNTFWVDVTGDI
;
A
#
# COMPACT_ATOMS: atom_id res chain seq x y z
N MET A 1 -1.54 -19.82 -25.30
CA MET A 1 -2.52 -19.39 -24.28
C MET A 1 -3.37 -18.30 -24.92
N ALA A 2 -4.69 -18.32 -24.69
CA ALA A 2 -5.57 -17.30 -25.25
C ALA A 2 -5.31 -15.94 -24.60
N ASN A 3 -5.45 -14.86 -25.37
CA ASN A 3 -5.31 -13.50 -24.88
C ASN A 3 -6.44 -13.18 -23.88
N THR A 4 -6.14 -12.52 -22.76
CA THR A 4 -7.16 -12.04 -21.82
C THR A 4 -7.84 -10.80 -22.42
N PRO A 5 -9.17 -10.79 -22.61
CA PRO A 5 -9.86 -9.65 -23.20
C PRO A 5 -9.90 -8.45 -22.24
N ILE A 6 -9.63 -7.26 -22.78
CA ILE A 6 -9.90 -5.97 -22.13
C ILE A 6 -11.28 -5.51 -22.61
N LEU A 7 -12.20 -5.29 -21.67
CA LEU A 7 -13.55 -4.82 -21.93
C LEU A 7 -13.63 -3.32 -21.61
N PRO A 8 -13.77 -2.43 -22.61
CA PRO A 8 -13.76 -0.99 -22.40
C PRO A 8 -15.06 -0.53 -21.73
N CYS A 9 -14.96 0.07 -20.56
CA CYS A 9 -16.07 0.55 -19.76
C CYS A 9 -15.98 2.06 -19.50
N LEU A 10 -15.44 2.83 -20.46
CA LEU A 10 -15.12 4.26 -20.29
C LEU A 10 -16.33 5.15 -19.96
N ASP A 11 -17.55 4.70 -20.28
CA ASP A 11 -18.81 5.38 -19.93
C ASP A 11 -19.24 5.12 -18.46
N PHE A 12 -18.38 4.51 -17.63
CA PHE A 12 -18.70 4.21 -16.22
C PHE A 12 -19.15 5.43 -15.39
N PRO A 13 -18.74 6.69 -15.68
CA PRO A 13 -19.27 7.84 -14.96
C PRO A 13 -20.79 8.03 -15.12
N SER A 14 -21.39 7.42 -16.15
CA SER A 14 -22.84 7.46 -16.40
C SER A 14 -23.64 6.47 -15.53
N ILE A 15 -22.98 5.60 -14.75
CA ILE A 15 -23.65 4.71 -13.79
C ILE A 15 -24.25 5.56 -12.67
N ARG A 16 -25.58 5.52 -12.49
CA ARG A 16 -26.24 6.20 -11.36
C ARG A 16 -26.48 5.25 -10.21
N ILE A 17 -26.02 5.64 -9.02
CA ILE A 17 -26.24 4.90 -7.77
C ILE A 17 -27.15 5.74 -6.89
N THR A 18 -28.38 5.27 -6.68
CA THR A 18 -29.36 5.96 -5.83
C THR A 18 -29.31 5.36 -4.42
N PRO A 19 -29.17 6.18 -3.37
CA PRO A 19 -29.21 5.71 -1.99
C PRO A 19 -30.50 4.96 -1.63
N SER A 20 -30.43 4.23 -0.53
CA SER A 20 -31.57 3.56 0.09
C SER A 20 -32.63 4.57 0.56
N SER A 21 -33.83 4.07 0.90
CA SER A 21 -34.93 4.92 1.41
C SER A 21 -34.53 5.72 2.66
N SER A 22 -35.24 6.82 2.92
CA SER A 22 -34.98 7.72 4.06
C SER A 22 -35.09 7.07 5.45
N TYR A 23 -35.71 5.89 5.56
CA TYR A 23 -35.89 5.16 6.82
C TYR A 23 -34.77 4.16 7.13
N SER A 24 -33.74 4.09 6.28
CA SER A 24 -32.61 3.15 6.36
C SER A 24 -31.29 3.88 6.17
N HIS A 25 -30.17 3.25 6.52
CA HIS A 25 -28.87 3.82 6.19
C HIS A 25 -28.74 3.91 4.66
N GLN A 26 -28.16 5.00 4.14
CA GLN A 26 -28.09 5.27 2.70
C GLN A 26 -27.46 4.12 1.90
N LEU A 27 -26.52 3.39 2.51
CA LEU A 27 -25.81 2.26 1.92
C LEU A 27 -26.46 0.88 2.15
N ASP A 28 -27.64 0.77 2.77
CA ASP A 28 -28.26 -0.53 3.07
C ASP A 28 -28.63 -1.34 1.82
N SER A 29 -29.26 -0.72 0.85
CA SER A 29 -29.70 -1.31 -0.43
C SER A 29 -29.77 -0.24 -1.54
N PRO A 30 -28.62 0.32 -1.95
CA PRO A 30 -28.58 1.26 -3.06
C PRO A 30 -29.06 0.61 -4.36
N LYS A 31 -29.72 1.42 -5.21
CA LYS A 31 -30.18 1.01 -6.54
C LYS A 31 -29.17 1.46 -7.61
N PHE A 32 -28.99 0.64 -8.63
CA PHE A 32 -28.03 0.89 -9.70
C PHE A 32 -28.75 1.02 -11.05
N GLU A 33 -28.53 2.13 -11.74
CA GLU A 33 -28.89 2.31 -13.14
C GLU A 33 -27.62 2.21 -13.97
N ILE A 34 -27.48 1.11 -14.72
CA ILE A 34 -26.30 0.79 -15.52
C ILE A 34 -26.59 1.14 -16.98
N PRO A 35 -25.73 1.92 -17.66
CA PRO A 35 -25.97 2.29 -19.05
C PRO A 35 -25.84 1.07 -19.98
N PRO A 36 -26.63 1.00 -21.08
CA PRO A 36 -26.60 -0.12 -22.03
C PRO A 36 -25.23 -0.36 -22.69
N THR A 37 -24.39 0.67 -22.75
CA THR A 37 -23.01 0.64 -23.27
C THR A 37 -22.08 -0.24 -22.45
N ILE A 38 -22.35 -0.41 -21.15
CA ILE A 38 -21.48 -1.13 -20.20
C ILE A 38 -22.11 -2.44 -19.72
N LEU A 39 -23.45 -2.51 -19.72
CA LEU A 39 -24.19 -3.66 -19.22
C LEU A 39 -23.70 -5.01 -19.78
N PRO A 40 -23.42 -5.17 -21.10
CA PRO A 40 -22.91 -6.43 -21.64
C PRO A 40 -21.53 -6.83 -21.09
N HIS A 41 -20.67 -5.85 -20.79
CA HIS A 41 -19.36 -6.11 -20.19
C HIS A 41 -19.49 -6.58 -18.73
N LEU A 42 -20.39 -5.95 -17.96
CA LEU A 42 -20.67 -6.39 -16.60
C LEU A 42 -21.35 -7.76 -16.56
N GLU A 43 -22.20 -8.09 -17.52
CA GLU A 43 -22.79 -9.43 -17.65
C GLU A 43 -21.75 -10.50 -17.99
N THR A 44 -20.80 -10.15 -18.86
CA THR A 44 -19.67 -11.03 -19.19
C THR A 44 -18.79 -11.26 -17.97
N ALA A 45 -18.38 -10.19 -17.28
CA ALA A 45 -17.60 -10.27 -16.05
C ALA A 45 -18.34 -11.04 -14.93
N SER A 46 -19.63 -10.79 -14.75
CA SER A 46 -20.46 -11.52 -13.79
C SER A 46 -20.50 -13.01 -14.10
N ARG A 47 -20.59 -13.41 -15.37
CA ARG A 47 -20.57 -14.82 -15.78
C ARG A 47 -19.23 -15.47 -15.45
N HIS A 48 -18.11 -14.78 -15.67
CA HIS A 48 -16.78 -15.27 -15.26
C HIS A 48 -16.71 -15.51 -13.75
N LEU A 49 -17.19 -14.56 -12.94
CA LEU A 49 -17.20 -14.69 -11.48
C LEU A 49 -18.05 -15.88 -10.98
N HIS A 50 -19.20 -16.14 -11.60
CA HIS A 50 -20.04 -17.31 -11.28
C HIS A 50 -19.44 -18.63 -11.78
N ASN A 51 -18.52 -18.59 -12.73
CA ASN A 51 -17.83 -19.76 -13.29
C ASN A 51 -16.46 -20.01 -12.63
N HIS A 52 -16.28 -19.63 -11.36
CA HIS A 52 -15.03 -19.80 -10.60
C HIS A 52 -13.80 -19.04 -11.17
N GLN A 53 -14.01 -18.12 -12.13
CA GLN A 53 -12.95 -17.33 -12.75
C GLN A 53 -12.79 -15.97 -12.06
N THR A 54 -11.64 -15.36 -12.30
CA THR A 54 -11.30 -14.04 -11.78
C THR A 54 -11.56 -12.96 -12.84
N VAL A 55 -11.83 -11.74 -12.37
CA VAL A 55 -12.00 -10.54 -13.20
C VAL A 55 -11.09 -9.46 -12.64
N ALA A 56 -10.27 -8.83 -13.48
CA ALA A 56 -9.59 -7.61 -13.07
C ALA A 56 -10.53 -6.42 -13.21
N LEU A 57 -10.68 -5.62 -12.16
CA LEU A 57 -11.57 -4.46 -12.13
C LEU A 57 -10.89 -3.23 -11.55
N PRO A 58 -11.20 -2.02 -12.03
CA PRO A 58 -10.69 -0.79 -11.44
C PRO A 58 -11.35 -0.53 -10.09
N THR A 59 -10.60 0.09 -9.18
CA THR A 59 -11.15 0.79 -8.01
C THR A 59 -10.62 2.23 -8.01
N GLU A 60 -11.04 3.07 -7.06
CA GLU A 60 -10.42 4.37 -6.85
C GLU A 60 -8.96 4.24 -6.38
N THR A 61 -8.59 3.11 -5.74
CA THR A 61 -7.24 2.87 -5.21
C THR A 61 -6.28 2.29 -6.23
N VAL A 62 -6.44 0.99 -6.53
CA VAL A 62 -5.67 0.23 -7.52
C VAL A 62 -6.60 -0.77 -8.20
N TYR A 63 -6.22 -1.31 -9.35
CA TYR A 63 -6.95 -2.41 -9.97
C TYR A 63 -6.90 -3.65 -9.07
N GLY A 64 -8.04 -4.31 -8.88
CA GLY A 64 -8.19 -5.54 -8.10
C GLY A 64 -8.35 -6.77 -8.98
N LEU A 65 -7.83 -7.92 -8.56
CA LEU A 65 -8.10 -9.22 -9.15
C LEU A 65 -9.25 -9.88 -8.37
N ALA A 66 -10.49 -9.63 -8.79
CA ALA A 66 -11.67 -10.07 -8.08
C ALA A 66 -12.01 -11.53 -8.35
N ALA A 67 -12.39 -12.22 -7.29
CA ALA A 67 -13.05 -13.52 -7.28
C ALA A 67 -14.19 -13.50 -6.26
N SER A 68 -15.18 -14.39 -6.42
CA SER A 68 -16.21 -14.59 -5.38
C SER A 68 -15.57 -14.96 -4.04
N SER A 69 -15.87 -14.20 -2.98
CA SER A 69 -15.44 -14.51 -1.61
C SER A 69 -16.10 -15.77 -1.04
N LEU A 70 -17.17 -16.24 -1.67
CA LEU A 70 -17.95 -17.41 -1.24
C LEU A 70 -17.47 -18.71 -1.88
N ASP A 71 -16.51 -18.62 -2.79
CA ASP A 71 -16.07 -19.72 -3.63
C ASP A 71 -14.59 -20.05 -3.42
N PRO A 72 -14.26 -21.13 -2.70
CA PRO A 72 -12.88 -21.54 -2.46
C PRO A 72 -12.06 -21.76 -3.73
N ALA A 73 -12.67 -22.24 -4.82
CA ALA A 73 -11.95 -22.50 -6.08
C ALA A 73 -11.57 -21.20 -6.80
N ALA A 74 -12.46 -20.20 -6.79
CA ALA A 74 -12.14 -18.87 -7.31
C ALA A 74 -11.05 -18.18 -6.47
N ILE A 75 -11.11 -18.30 -5.14
CA ILE A 75 -10.07 -17.78 -4.24
C ILE A 75 -8.72 -18.45 -4.49
N GLN A 76 -8.68 -19.76 -4.69
CA GLN A 76 -7.46 -20.48 -5.04
C GLN A 76 -6.89 -19.98 -6.38
N SER A 77 -7.74 -19.63 -7.34
CA SER A 77 -7.31 -19.04 -8.62
C SER A 77 -6.64 -17.68 -8.44
N VAL A 78 -7.13 -16.83 -7.52
CA VAL A 78 -6.45 -15.56 -7.17
C VAL A 78 -5.03 -15.80 -6.67
N TYR A 79 -4.84 -16.74 -5.74
CA TYR A 79 -3.51 -17.07 -5.22
C TYR A 79 -2.59 -17.63 -6.31
N ARG A 80 -3.11 -18.52 -7.16
CA ARG A 80 -2.38 -19.13 -8.29
C ARG A 80 -1.92 -18.08 -9.30
N ILE A 81 -2.83 -17.26 -9.82
CA ILE A 81 -2.54 -16.22 -10.82
C ILE A 81 -1.47 -15.26 -10.30
N LYS A 82 -1.62 -14.81 -9.06
CA LYS A 82 -0.67 -13.87 -8.45
C LYS A 82 0.63 -14.52 -8.00
N LYS A 83 0.73 -15.85 -7.96
CA LYS A 83 1.82 -16.57 -7.26
C LYS A 83 1.97 -16.06 -5.82
N ARG A 84 0.85 -15.88 -5.13
CA ARG A 84 0.74 -15.28 -3.79
C ARG A 84 0.72 -16.38 -2.73
N PRO A 85 1.44 -16.22 -1.60
CA PRO A 85 1.31 -17.11 -0.45
C PRO A 85 -0.14 -17.18 0.07
N ALA A 86 -0.62 -18.39 0.36
CA ALA A 86 -2.01 -18.63 0.78
C ALA A 86 -2.34 -18.07 2.18
N ASP A 87 -1.33 -17.77 3.00
CA ASP A 87 -1.46 -17.18 4.33
C ASP A 87 -1.61 -15.64 4.30
N ASN A 88 -1.54 -15.01 3.13
CA ASN A 88 -1.66 -13.57 2.98
C ASN A 88 -3.13 -13.16 2.69
N PRO A 89 -3.85 -12.62 3.68
CA PRO A 89 -5.31 -12.45 3.62
C PRO A 89 -5.74 -11.56 2.45
N LEU A 90 -7.03 -11.63 2.10
CA LEU A 90 -7.65 -10.86 1.02
C LEU A 90 -8.68 -9.89 1.60
N ILE A 91 -8.91 -8.77 0.91
CA ILE A 91 -9.93 -7.79 1.29
C ILE A 91 -11.21 -8.10 0.50
N ILE A 92 -12.31 -8.30 1.23
CA ILE A 92 -13.64 -8.51 0.67
C ILE A 92 -14.24 -7.15 0.29
N HIS A 93 -14.75 -7.05 -0.93
CA HIS A 93 -15.43 -5.86 -1.44
C HIS A 93 -16.93 -6.12 -1.48
N VAL A 94 -17.71 -5.17 -0.98
CA VAL A 94 -19.18 -5.22 -0.93
C VAL A 94 -19.79 -3.99 -1.61
N SER A 95 -21.03 -4.12 -2.09
CA SER A 95 -21.77 -3.02 -2.74
C SER A 95 -22.88 -2.42 -1.87
N SER A 96 -23.16 -3.01 -0.70
CA SER A 96 -24.18 -2.53 0.23
C SER A 96 -23.89 -3.00 1.66
N LEU A 97 -24.50 -2.37 2.67
CA LEU A 97 -24.46 -2.87 4.04
C LEU A 97 -25.27 -4.16 4.20
N ASN A 98 -26.30 -4.39 3.38
CA ASN A 98 -26.97 -5.70 3.38
C ASN A 98 -26.02 -6.81 2.93
N MET A 99 -25.17 -6.57 1.94
CA MET A 99 -24.13 -7.51 1.56
C MET A 99 -23.03 -7.63 2.64
N LEU A 100 -22.63 -6.53 3.29
CA LEU A 100 -21.73 -6.58 4.46
C LEU A 100 -22.28 -7.53 5.54
N ARG A 101 -23.56 -7.39 5.90
CA ARG A 101 -24.22 -8.23 6.91
C ARG A 101 -24.28 -9.73 6.54
N GLN A 102 -24.13 -10.07 5.26
CA GLN A 102 -24.06 -11.46 4.81
C GLN A 102 -22.68 -12.10 5.00
N VAL A 103 -21.62 -11.29 5.17
CA VAL A 103 -20.22 -11.76 5.27
C VAL A 103 -19.60 -11.58 6.66
N ILE A 104 -20.40 -11.19 7.66
CA ILE A 104 -20.02 -11.07 9.08
C ILE A 104 -20.97 -11.94 9.94
N PRO A 105 -20.60 -12.30 11.19
CA PRO A 105 -21.49 -13.06 12.08
C PRO A 105 -22.86 -12.38 12.26
N ARG A 106 -23.94 -13.18 12.26
CA ARG A 106 -25.31 -12.65 12.28
C ARG A 106 -25.65 -11.88 13.56
N ASP A 107 -25.01 -12.24 14.67
CA ASP A 107 -25.16 -11.65 16.00
C ASP A 107 -24.21 -10.48 16.24
N TYR A 108 -23.27 -10.22 15.32
CA TYR A 108 -22.33 -9.11 15.45
C TYR A 108 -23.03 -7.77 15.24
N GLN A 109 -22.94 -6.91 16.25
CA GLN A 109 -23.43 -5.54 16.19
C GLN A 109 -22.30 -4.61 15.76
N ILE A 110 -22.49 -3.89 14.65
CA ILE A 110 -21.54 -2.89 14.18
C ILE A 110 -21.50 -1.74 15.18
N SER A 111 -20.31 -1.40 15.68
CA SER A 111 -20.13 -0.35 16.69
C SER A 111 -20.51 1.04 16.17
N GLU A 112 -20.81 1.96 17.08
CA GLU A 112 -21.08 3.37 16.74
C GLU A 112 -19.89 4.01 15.99
N LEU A 113 -18.66 3.69 16.40
CA LEU A 113 -17.45 4.10 15.68
C LEU A 113 -17.42 3.55 14.24
N TYR A 114 -17.65 2.26 14.04
CA TYR A 114 -17.64 1.68 12.69
C TYR A 114 -18.75 2.26 11.82
N MET A 115 -19.94 2.48 12.37
CA MET A 115 -21.02 3.16 11.64
C MET A 115 -20.64 4.58 11.26
N ALA A 116 -19.98 5.34 12.15
CA ALA A 116 -19.51 6.69 11.84
C ALA A 116 -18.44 6.70 10.73
N LEU A 117 -17.50 5.77 10.77
CA LEU A 117 -16.46 5.60 9.74
C LEU A 117 -17.05 5.17 8.39
N ILE A 118 -17.99 4.22 8.39
CA ILE A 118 -18.74 3.82 7.20
C ILE A 118 -19.49 5.02 6.62
N THR A 119 -20.21 5.78 7.45
CA THR A 119 -20.97 6.95 7.00
C THR A 119 -20.06 8.02 6.40
N SER A 120 -18.85 8.16 6.92
CA SER A 120 -17.91 9.22 6.51
C SER A 120 -17.08 8.85 5.29
N PHE A 121 -16.73 7.57 5.15
CA PHE A 121 -15.68 7.14 4.21
C PHE A 121 -16.09 5.99 3.30
N TRP A 122 -17.29 5.40 3.45
CA TRP A 122 -17.83 4.45 2.48
C TRP A 122 -18.92 5.11 1.61
N PRO A 123 -18.93 4.83 0.29
CA PRO A 123 -17.89 4.16 -0.49
C PRO A 123 -16.57 4.92 -0.49
N GLY A 124 -15.41 4.23 -0.41
CA GLY A 124 -14.10 4.89 -0.41
C GLY A 124 -12.91 4.03 0.03
N PRO A 125 -11.73 4.67 0.19
CA PRO A 125 -10.45 3.97 0.36
C PRO A 125 -10.18 3.52 1.80
N LEU A 126 -11.24 3.10 2.52
CA LEU A 126 -11.16 2.58 3.89
C LEU A 126 -11.57 1.11 3.95
N SER A 127 -10.73 0.28 4.54
CA SER A 127 -11.01 -1.11 4.88
C SER A 127 -11.10 -1.28 6.39
N LEU A 128 -12.15 -1.95 6.86
CA LEU A 128 -12.40 -2.22 8.28
C LEU A 128 -12.26 -3.72 8.57
N LEU A 129 -11.62 -4.08 9.68
CA LEU A 129 -11.64 -5.46 10.17
C LEU A 129 -12.95 -5.80 10.87
N PHE A 130 -13.58 -6.90 10.47
CA PHE A 130 -14.74 -7.49 11.12
C PHE A 130 -14.44 -8.92 11.57
N PRO A 131 -15.10 -9.45 12.61
CA PRO A 131 -15.02 -10.88 12.94
C PRO A 131 -15.42 -11.76 11.74
N ALA A 132 -14.76 -12.90 11.57
CA ALA A 132 -15.12 -13.87 10.53
C ALA A 132 -16.34 -14.71 10.96
N ILE A 133 -17.19 -15.11 10.02
CA ILE A 133 -18.35 -16.00 10.28
C ILE A 133 -17.90 -17.37 10.83
N ASN A 134 -16.87 -17.95 10.20
CA ASN A 134 -16.28 -19.22 10.57
C ASN A 134 -14.77 -19.00 10.71
N PRO A 135 -14.29 -18.49 11.85
CA PRO A 135 -12.88 -18.22 12.00
C PRO A 135 -12.07 -19.52 11.97
N PRO A 136 -10.91 -19.55 11.30
CA PRO A 136 -10.02 -20.71 11.35
C PRO A 136 -9.48 -20.93 12.76
N PRO A 137 -8.94 -22.12 13.10
CA PRO A 137 -8.25 -22.31 14.38
C PRO A 137 -7.08 -21.35 14.54
N SER A 138 -6.87 -20.84 15.75
CA SER A 138 -5.65 -20.09 16.11
C SER A 138 -4.40 -20.91 15.77
N PRO A 139 -3.32 -20.30 15.26
CA PRO A 139 -3.02 -18.86 15.26
C PRO A 139 -3.47 -18.09 13.99
N ALA A 140 -4.31 -18.67 13.12
CA ALA A 140 -4.74 -18.00 11.89
C ALA A 140 -5.61 -16.74 12.17
N PRO A 141 -5.67 -15.76 11.25
CA PRO A 141 -6.46 -14.55 11.44
C PRO A 141 -7.94 -14.87 11.71
N GLN A 142 -8.48 -14.30 12.79
CA GLN A 142 -9.87 -14.49 13.23
C GLN A 142 -10.85 -13.46 12.61
N THR A 143 -10.33 -12.58 11.76
CA THR A 143 -11.03 -11.40 11.23
C THR A 143 -10.86 -11.30 9.71
N ASN A 144 -11.82 -10.67 9.05
CA ASN A 144 -11.79 -10.34 7.64
C ASN A 144 -11.73 -8.83 7.45
N ALA A 145 -10.88 -8.37 6.53
CA ALA A 145 -10.89 -6.99 6.07
C ALA A 145 -11.98 -6.81 5.01
N ILE A 146 -12.87 -5.84 5.21
CA ILE A 146 -13.99 -5.56 4.30
C ILE A 146 -13.96 -4.09 3.87
N ARG A 147 -14.35 -3.81 2.63
CA ARG A 147 -14.40 -2.47 2.05
C ARG A 147 -15.59 -2.31 1.10
N MET A 148 -16.11 -1.09 1.00
CA MET A 148 -16.98 -0.67 -0.10
C MET A 148 -16.20 0.31 -1.00
N PRO A 149 -15.75 -0.10 -2.20
CA PRO A 149 -14.94 0.76 -3.08
C PRO A 149 -15.79 1.91 -3.64
N SER A 150 -15.22 3.10 -3.85
CA SER A 150 -15.97 4.25 -4.40
C SER A 150 -16.03 4.30 -5.92
N HIS A 151 -15.44 3.33 -6.62
CA HIS A 151 -15.49 3.29 -8.08
C HIS A 151 -16.86 2.76 -8.59
N PRO A 152 -17.62 3.54 -9.40
CA PRO A 152 -18.96 3.15 -9.85
C PRO A 152 -18.98 1.80 -10.58
N LEU A 153 -17.99 1.55 -11.46
CA LEU A 153 -17.87 0.27 -12.17
C LEU A 153 -17.66 -0.93 -11.22
N ALA A 154 -16.87 -0.76 -10.16
CA ALA A 154 -16.64 -1.83 -9.18
C ALA A 154 -17.92 -2.14 -8.40
N LEU A 155 -18.59 -1.11 -7.88
CA LEU A 155 -19.86 -1.26 -7.17
C LEU A 155 -20.93 -1.90 -8.05
N ALA A 156 -21.03 -1.48 -9.32
CA ALA A 156 -21.97 -2.03 -10.27
C ALA A 156 -21.69 -3.50 -10.57
N LEU A 157 -20.43 -3.92 -10.71
CA LEU A 157 -20.09 -5.34 -10.89
C LEU A 157 -20.45 -6.16 -9.65
N ILE A 158 -20.06 -5.70 -8.45
CA ILE A 158 -20.36 -6.39 -7.19
C ILE A 158 -21.88 -6.52 -7.00
N HIS A 159 -22.64 -5.46 -7.27
CA HIS A 159 -24.09 -5.46 -7.24
C HIS A 159 -24.70 -6.41 -8.29
N LYS A 160 -24.33 -6.28 -9.57
CA LYS A 160 -24.88 -7.06 -10.68
C LYS A 160 -24.59 -8.55 -10.56
N SER A 161 -23.40 -8.91 -10.07
CA SER A 161 -23.04 -10.31 -9.81
C SER A 161 -23.70 -10.88 -8.57
N ASN A 162 -24.15 -10.02 -7.65
CA ASN A 162 -24.69 -10.38 -6.34
C ASN A 162 -23.73 -11.28 -5.54
N LEU A 163 -22.43 -10.95 -5.60
CA LEU A 163 -21.36 -11.68 -4.93
C LEU A 163 -20.48 -10.69 -4.16
N PRO A 164 -20.16 -10.93 -2.88
CA PRO A 164 -19.03 -10.26 -2.24
C PRO A 164 -17.74 -10.72 -2.93
N LEU A 165 -16.85 -9.77 -3.27
CA LEU A 165 -15.67 -10.06 -4.10
C LEU A 165 -14.36 -9.87 -3.32
N SER A 166 -13.56 -10.92 -3.21
CA SER A 166 -12.19 -10.82 -2.70
C SER A 166 -11.31 -10.29 -3.82
N ALA A 167 -10.72 -9.11 -3.63
CA ALA A 167 -9.98 -8.43 -4.69
C ALA A 167 -8.67 -7.83 -4.16
N PRO A 168 -7.57 -8.61 -4.04
CA PRO A 168 -6.24 -8.03 -3.88
C PRO A 168 -5.83 -7.28 -5.16
N SER A 169 -4.74 -6.51 -5.11
CA SER A 169 -4.21 -5.80 -6.29
C SER A 169 -3.99 -6.75 -7.49
N ALA A 170 -4.22 -6.30 -8.73
CA ALA A 170 -4.21 -7.15 -9.93
C ALA A 170 -2.83 -7.34 -10.57
N ASN A 171 -1.81 -7.64 -9.77
CA ASN A 171 -0.43 -7.86 -10.20
C ASN A 171 0.14 -9.19 -9.68
N SER A 172 1.20 -9.67 -10.30
CA SER A 172 2.05 -10.72 -9.76
C SER A 172 2.59 -10.30 -8.39
N SER A 173 2.64 -11.23 -7.43
CA SER A 173 3.06 -10.96 -6.05
C SER A 173 4.45 -10.32 -6.02
N GLY A 174 4.59 -9.23 -5.25
CA GLY A 174 5.83 -8.48 -5.11
C GLY A 174 5.98 -7.28 -6.07
N ARG A 175 5.31 -7.29 -7.23
CA ARG A 175 5.37 -6.16 -8.20
C ARG A 175 4.60 -4.91 -7.73
N PRO A 176 4.85 -3.72 -8.33
CA PRO A 176 4.02 -2.54 -8.13
C PRO A 176 2.54 -2.84 -8.41
N SER A 177 1.64 -2.22 -7.64
CA SER A 177 0.20 -2.42 -7.83
C SER A 177 -0.26 -1.71 -9.12
N PRO A 178 -1.17 -2.31 -9.91
CA PRO A 178 -1.59 -1.73 -11.17
C PRO A 178 -2.63 -0.63 -10.96
N THR A 179 -2.43 0.53 -11.57
CA THR A 179 -3.38 1.66 -11.54
C THR A 179 -4.12 1.90 -12.86
N GLN A 180 -3.90 1.04 -13.86
CA GLN A 180 -4.49 1.10 -15.20
C GLN A 180 -4.75 -0.32 -15.72
N ALA A 181 -5.73 -0.49 -16.61
CA ALA A 181 -6.02 -1.78 -17.24
C ALA A 181 -4.79 -2.34 -17.98
N GLN A 182 -4.03 -1.47 -18.63
CA GLN A 182 -2.81 -1.85 -19.34
C GLN A 182 -1.74 -2.41 -18.41
N HIS A 183 -1.64 -1.91 -17.17
CA HIS A 183 -0.73 -2.47 -16.17
C HIS A 183 -1.08 -3.92 -15.83
N VAL A 184 -2.38 -4.22 -15.68
CA VAL A 184 -2.87 -5.59 -15.45
C VAL A 184 -2.57 -6.47 -16.64
N TYR A 185 -2.88 -6.01 -17.85
CA TYR A 185 -2.62 -6.76 -19.08
C TYR A 185 -1.13 -7.07 -19.24
N ASN A 186 -0.27 -6.09 -18.99
CA ASN A 186 1.19 -6.26 -19.10
C ASN A 186 1.78 -7.30 -18.13
N ASP A 187 1.12 -7.56 -17.00
CA ASP A 187 1.61 -8.46 -15.96
C ASP A 187 0.91 -9.84 -15.96
N LEU A 188 -0.42 -9.86 -16.13
CA LEU A 188 -1.25 -11.05 -15.90
C LEU A 188 -1.91 -11.62 -17.16
N ASN A 189 -1.72 -11.02 -18.34
CA ASN A 189 -2.36 -11.48 -19.57
C ASN A 189 -2.08 -12.97 -19.86
N GLY A 190 -3.13 -13.70 -20.24
CA GLY A 190 -3.08 -15.12 -20.56
C GLY A 190 -3.03 -16.05 -19.35
N SER A 191 -3.09 -15.52 -18.12
CA SER A 191 -3.12 -16.33 -16.90
C SER A 191 -4.37 -17.21 -16.83
N GLU A 192 -4.19 -18.50 -16.53
CA GLU A 192 -5.29 -19.45 -16.42
C GLU A 192 -6.23 -19.11 -15.25
N GLY A 193 -7.47 -18.76 -15.58
CA GLY A 193 -8.50 -18.34 -14.63
C GLY A 193 -8.72 -16.83 -14.58
N LEU A 194 -7.98 -16.02 -15.36
CA LEU A 194 -8.31 -14.61 -15.58
C LEU A 194 -9.27 -14.49 -16.77
N GLY A 195 -10.56 -14.26 -16.49
CA GLY A 195 -11.62 -14.22 -17.49
C GLY A 195 -11.59 -12.97 -18.37
N CYS A 196 -11.50 -11.79 -17.74
CA CYS A 196 -11.42 -10.51 -18.44
C CYS A 196 -10.81 -9.41 -17.56
N ILE A 197 -10.41 -8.31 -18.19
CA ILE A 197 -10.01 -7.05 -17.56
C ILE A 197 -11.06 -6.00 -17.91
N LEU A 198 -11.74 -5.42 -16.92
CA LEU A 198 -12.59 -4.26 -17.14
C LEU A 198 -11.73 -3.01 -17.18
N ASP A 199 -11.82 -2.22 -18.25
CA ASP A 199 -11.09 -0.96 -18.37
C ASP A 199 -12.00 0.21 -18.01
N GLY A 200 -11.80 0.76 -16.80
CA GLY A 200 -12.46 1.98 -16.33
C GLY A 200 -11.48 3.14 -16.20
N GLY A 201 -10.40 3.17 -17.00
CA GLY A 201 -9.39 4.22 -16.93
C GLY A 201 -8.50 4.14 -15.68
N ASP A 202 -7.91 5.28 -15.33
CA ASP A 202 -6.90 5.40 -14.29
C ASP A 202 -7.51 5.44 -12.88
N CYS A 203 -6.84 4.82 -11.92
CA CYS A 203 -7.21 4.92 -10.52
C CYS A 203 -6.97 6.35 -9.97
N GLY A 204 -7.93 6.88 -9.23
CA GLY A 204 -7.87 8.26 -8.70
C GLY A 204 -6.90 8.47 -7.53
N VAL A 205 -6.64 7.45 -6.71
CA VAL A 205 -5.81 7.53 -5.50
C VAL A 205 -4.43 6.89 -5.69
N GLY A 206 -4.32 5.81 -6.47
CA GLY A 206 -3.07 5.16 -6.87
C GLY A 206 -2.33 4.34 -5.81
N VAL A 207 -2.63 4.51 -4.52
CA VAL A 207 -2.19 3.61 -3.43
C VAL A 207 -3.35 2.81 -2.87
N GLU A 208 -3.07 1.68 -2.20
CA GLU A 208 -4.11 0.83 -1.64
C GLU A 208 -4.92 1.49 -0.51
N SER A 209 -6.06 0.91 -0.14
CA SER A 209 -6.89 1.39 0.97
C SER A 209 -6.14 1.41 2.31
N THR A 210 -6.51 2.37 3.14
CA THR A 210 -6.16 2.38 4.57
C THR A 210 -6.91 1.24 5.25
N VAL A 211 -6.21 0.43 6.04
CA VAL A 211 -6.81 -0.69 6.77
C VAL A 211 -6.77 -0.41 8.26
N ILE A 212 -7.92 -0.47 8.91
CA ILE A 212 -8.02 -0.25 10.35
C ILE A 212 -8.63 -1.44 11.08
N ASN A 213 -8.19 -1.60 12.33
CA ASN A 213 -8.80 -2.44 13.33
C ASN A 213 -9.33 -1.55 14.47
N GLY A 214 -10.63 -1.30 14.48
CA GLY A 214 -11.31 -0.61 15.58
C GLY A 214 -12.14 -1.53 16.45
N LEU A 215 -11.92 -2.86 16.41
CA LEU A 215 -12.62 -3.83 17.27
C LEU A 215 -12.28 -3.64 18.75
N GLY A 216 -11.18 -2.94 19.07
CA GLY A 216 -10.80 -2.57 20.44
C GLY A 216 -11.52 -1.35 21.00
N TRP A 217 -12.33 -0.63 20.19
CA TRP A 217 -13.08 0.54 20.63
C TRP A 217 -14.24 0.16 21.56
N ARG A 218 -14.56 1.03 22.53
CA ARG A 218 -15.61 0.81 23.52
C ARG A 218 -16.71 1.86 23.43
N LYS A 219 -17.96 1.45 23.66
CA LYS A 219 -19.12 2.36 23.69
C LYS A 219 -18.92 3.47 24.73
N GLY A 220 -19.17 4.72 24.34
CA GLY A 220 -18.90 5.91 25.15
C GLY A 220 -17.45 6.40 25.07
N GLY A 221 -16.64 5.78 24.20
CA GLY A 221 -15.25 6.11 23.91
C GLY A 221 -14.24 5.33 24.75
N GLY A 222 -13.03 5.18 24.20
CA GLY A 222 -11.92 4.48 24.83
C GLY A 222 -11.51 3.20 24.10
N GLY A 223 -10.40 2.61 24.56
CA GLY A 223 -9.79 1.44 23.90
C GLY A 223 -8.81 1.86 22.82
N THR A 224 -8.81 1.13 21.69
CA THR A 224 -7.82 1.34 20.62
C THR A 224 -8.44 1.26 19.22
N VAL A 225 -7.90 2.09 18.32
CA VAL A 225 -8.09 2.00 16.88
C VAL A 225 -6.71 1.91 16.24
N ASP A 226 -6.42 0.78 15.59
CA ASP A 226 -5.11 0.50 15.03
C ASP A 226 -5.14 0.60 13.50
N VAL A 227 -4.34 1.51 12.95
CA VAL A 227 -4.08 1.61 11.51
C VAL A 227 -3.05 0.53 11.17
N LEU A 228 -3.54 -0.56 10.61
CA LEU A 228 -2.73 -1.72 10.21
C LEU A 228 -2.05 -1.53 8.86
N ARG A 229 -2.54 -0.59 8.05
CA ARG A 229 -1.92 -0.20 6.79
C ARG A 229 -2.33 1.23 6.43
N PRO A 230 -1.42 2.21 6.44
CA PRO A 230 -1.64 3.51 5.81
C PRO A 230 -1.98 3.35 4.33
N GLY A 231 -2.88 4.18 3.80
CA GLY A 231 -3.35 4.06 2.42
C GLY A 231 -4.03 5.32 1.94
N GLY A 232 -5.00 5.15 1.04
CA GLY A 232 -5.75 6.25 0.41
C GLY A 232 -6.58 7.15 1.34
N LEU A 233 -6.53 6.95 2.66
CA LEU A 233 -7.13 7.81 3.67
C LEU A 233 -6.11 8.08 4.80
N GLY A 234 -5.78 9.36 5.01
CA GLY A 234 -4.87 9.79 6.08
C GLY A 234 -5.37 9.44 7.49
N ILE A 235 -4.43 9.22 8.42
CA ILE A 235 -4.74 8.85 9.81
C ILE A 235 -5.44 10.00 10.54
N GLU A 236 -5.11 11.23 10.17
CA GLU A 236 -5.68 12.48 10.68
C GLU A 236 -7.20 12.49 10.51
N ARG A 237 -7.69 12.07 9.34
CA ARG A 237 -9.13 11.97 9.04
C ARG A 237 -9.83 10.90 9.87
N ILE A 238 -9.12 9.82 10.19
CA ILE A 238 -9.63 8.76 11.07
C ILE A 238 -9.72 9.30 12.51
N LYS A 239 -8.69 10.01 12.98
CA LYS A 239 -8.68 10.68 14.30
C LYS A 239 -9.88 11.63 14.45
N GLU A 240 -10.13 12.48 13.46
CA GLU A 240 -11.27 13.42 13.49
C GLU A 240 -12.61 12.71 13.74
N VAL A 241 -12.86 11.57 13.08
CA VAL A 241 -14.10 10.79 13.27
C VAL A 241 -14.12 10.13 14.65
N VAL A 242 -13.00 9.55 15.09
CA VAL A 242 -12.88 8.92 16.42
C VAL A 242 -13.19 9.94 17.52
N GLU A 243 -12.60 11.13 17.47
CA GLU A 243 -12.78 12.18 18.47
C GLU A 243 -14.20 12.71 18.49
N LYS A 244 -14.82 12.86 17.31
CA LYS A 244 -16.22 13.25 17.20
C LYS A 244 -17.15 12.22 17.84
N VAL A 245 -16.87 10.92 17.68
CA VAL A 245 -17.66 9.83 18.27
C VAL A 245 -17.43 9.74 19.77
N ASP A 246 -16.19 9.90 20.22
CA ASP A 246 -15.83 9.87 21.64
C ASP A 246 -16.34 11.11 22.41
N GLY A 247 -16.58 12.22 21.70
CA GLY A 247 -17.02 13.50 22.26
C GLY A 247 -15.93 14.26 23.01
N ARG A 248 -14.70 13.76 23.03
CA ARG A 248 -13.53 14.33 23.70
C ARG A 248 -12.25 13.72 23.15
N GLU A 249 -11.23 14.57 22.98
CA GLU A 249 -9.93 14.19 22.43
C GLU A 249 -9.17 13.22 23.34
N GLY A 250 -8.44 12.28 22.73
CA GLY A 250 -7.51 11.39 23.42
C GLY A 250 -8.13 10.24 24.22
N LEU A 251 -9.45 10.06 24.19
CA LEU A 251 -10.12 8.99 24.95
C LEU A 251 -9.80 7.61 24.34
N THR A 252 -9.98 7.46 23.03
CA THR A 252 -9.51 6.29 22.26
C THR A 252 -8.09 6.52 21.76
N ARG A 253 -7.20 5.54 21.96
CA ARG A 253 -5.83 5.61 21.45
C ARG A 253 -5.78 5.23 19.98
N ILE A 254 -5.25 6.11 19.14
CA ILE A 254 -4.92 5.81 17.75
C ILE A 254 -3.54 5.15 17.71
N LEU A 255 -3.47 3.98 17.08
CA LEU A 255 -2.23 3.23 16.89
C LEU A 255 -1.90 3.17 15.39
N LEU A 256 -0.60 3.07 15.10
CA LEU A 256 -0.05 2.72 13.79
C LEU A 256 0.82 1.47 13.99
N HIS A 257 0.42 0.36 13.39
CA HIS A 257 1.08 -0.95 13.56
C HIS A 257 1.22 -1.35 15.04
N GLY A 258 0.17 -1.12 15.83
CA GLY A 258 0.12 -1.44 17.26
C GLY A 258 0.88 -0.48 18.18
N LYS A 259 1.55 0.55 17.65
CA LYS A 259 2.26 1.58 18.43
C LYS A 259 1.46 2.87 18.46
N PRO A 260 1.51 3.68 19.54
CA PRO A 260 0.86 4.99 19.56
C PRO A 260 1.25 5.84 18.34
N TRP A 261 0.25 6.37 17.64
CA TRP A 261 0.49 7.31 16.56
C TRP A 261 0.58 8.73 17.12
N ILE A 262 1.62 9.47 16.71
CA ILE A 262 1.88 10.84 17.12
C ILE A 262 1.85 11.71 15.87
N ALA A 263 0.97 12.71 15.85
CA ALA A 263 0.75 13.59 14.70
C ALA A 263 1.96 14.49 14.39
N ASP A 264 2.80 14.77 15.39
CA ASP A 264 3.96 15.65 15.26
C ASP A 264 5.24 14.97 15.78
N LYS A 265 6.03 14.42 14.86
CA LYS A 265 7.33 13.77 15.16
C LYS A 265 8.44 14.76 15.56
N SER A 266 8.15 16.06 15.66
CA SER A 266 9.06 17.01 16.27
C SER A 266 9.13 16.87 17.80
N GLN A 267 8.08 16.35 18.45
CA GLN A 267 8.03 16.19 19.91
C GLN A 267 8.75 14.94 20.45
N GLU A 268 8.88 13.86 19.67
CA GLU A 268 9.66 12.67 20.07
C GLU A 268 11.17 12.98 20.28
N ARG A 269 11.68 14.08 19.70
CA ARG A 269 13.09 14.47 19.82
C ARG A 269 13.42 15.27 21.08
N GLY A 270 12.41 15.69 21.87
CA GLY A 270 12.59 16.50 23.08
C GLY A 270 12.58 15.74 24.40
N GLU A 271 12.03 14.52 24.46
CA GLU A 271 11.73 13.82 25.72
C GLU A 271 12.57 12.56 26.00
N GLN A 272 13.75 12.42 25.39
CA GLN A 272 14.82 11.59 25.95
C GLN A 272 15.71 12.39 26.91
N SER A 273 15.10 13.15 27.83
CA SER A 273 15.80 13.66 29.01
C SER A 273 14.82 13.91 30.16
N SER A 274 14.96 13.07 31.19
CA SER A 274 14.39 13.23 32.54
C SER A 274 12.87 13.09 32.71
N THR A 275 12.44 11.87 33.01
CA THR A 275 11.40 11.65 34.03
C THR A 275 11.85 10.52 34.95
N ARG A 276 12.42 10.92 36.10
CA ARG A 276 12.68 10.01 37.22
C ARG A 276 11.33 9.65 37.86
N ILE A 277 11.04 8.36 37.92
CA ILE A 277 9.95 7.80 38.73
C ILE A 277 10.30 8.04 40.23
N PRO A 278 9.37 8.52 41.08
CA PRO A 278 9.64 8.68 42.51
C PRO A 278 9.85 7.32 43.19
N LYS A 279 10.87 7.25 44.05
CA LYS A 279 11.14 6.09 44.90
C LYS A 279 10.11 6.01 46.03
N GLU A 280 9.46 4.86 46.17
CA GLU A 280 8.73 4.48 47.38
C GLU A 280 9.70 4.22 48.54
N GLU A 281 9.27 4.61 49.74
CA GLU A 281 10.02 4.62 51.00
C GLU A 281 10.25 3.23 51.60
N ASP A 282 11.32 3.14 52.39
CA ASP A 282 11.86 1.96 53.06
C ASP A 282 10.89 1.21 53.99
N GLY A 283 10.80 -0.11 53.82
CA GLY A 283 10.31 -1.08 54.80
C GLY A 283 11.33 -2.22 54.99
N PRO A 284 11.48 -2.81 56.19
CA PRO A 284 12.72 -3.47 56.59
C PRO A 284 12.90 -4.89 56.01
N LYS A 285 14.16 -5.18 55.67
CA LYS A 285 14.67 -6.45 55.13
C LYS A 285 14.54 -7.60 56.15
N MET A 286 14.05 -8.74 55.67
CA MET A 286 14.28 -10.07 56.28
C MET A 286 14.83 -11.04 55.22
N ASN A 287 15.88 -11.75 55.62
CA ASN A 287 16.66 -12.71 54.83
C ASN A 287 15.87 -13.98 54.47
N GLY A 288 16.17 -14.58 53.31
CA GLY A 288 15.76 -15.96 53.01
C GLY A 288 16.15 -16.42 51.59
N ASN A 289 16.98 -17.46 51.54
CA ASN A 289 17.63 -18.08 50.38
C ASN A 289 16.73 -18.56 49.23
N SER A 290 17.38 -18.60 48.05
CA SER A 290 17.33 -19.61 46.97
C SER A 290 16.00 -19.93 46.29
N GLU A 291 15.90 -19.54 45.00
CA GLU A 291 15.81 -20.49 43.89
C GLU A 291 15.98 -19.78 42.54
N SER A 292 17.23 -19.77 42.07
CA SER A 292 17.59 -19.44 40.71
C SER A 292 17.33 -20.67 39.84
N SER A 293 16.31 -20.63 38.98
CA SER A 293 16.22 -21.27 37.65
C SER A 293 14.77 -21.64 37.34
N VAL A 294 14.05 -20.82 36.57
CA VAL A 294 13.11 -21.22 35.48
C VAL A 294 12.57 -19.93 34.83
N ILE A 295 13.41 -19.09 34.21
CA ILE A 295 12.91 -18.15 33.17
C ILE A 295 14.03 -17.93 32.15
N GLU A 296 14.20 -18.88 31.24
CA GLU A 296 14.88 -18.61 29.96
C GLU A 296 14.12 -19.28 28.81
N LYS A 297 13.92 -18.50 27.75
CA LYS A 297 13.49 -18.86 26.38
C LYS A 297 12.01 -19.17 26.14
N VAL A 298 11.23 -18.10 25.92
CA VAL A 298 10.15 -18.13 24.93
C VAL A 298 10.65 -17.42 23.67
N LYS A 299 10.93 -18.19 22.61
CA LYS A 299 11.14 -17.65 21.26
C LYS A 299 9.83 -17.00 20.79
N SER A 300 9.88 -15.77 20.31
CA SER A 300 8.76 -15.08 19.66
C SER A 300 8.37 -15.85 18.40
N ILE A 301 7.21 -16.52 18.41
CA ILE A 301 6.61 -17.14 17.24
C ILE A 301 5.99 -16.00 16.40
N ALA A 302 6.44 -15.83 15.15
CA ALA A 302 5.86 -14.83 14.24
C ALA A 302 4.42 -15.23 13.86
N LEU A 303 3.45 -14.41 14.25
CA LEU A 303 2.04 -14.60 13.90
C LEU A 303 1.81 -14.35 12.39
N PRO A 304 0.85 -15.03 11.75
CA PRO A 304 0.48 -14.73 10.36
C PRO A 304 -0.05 -13.28 10.24
N PRO A 305 0.17 -12.62 9.09
CA PRO A 305 -0.19 -11.21 8.92
C PRO A 305 -1.71 -11.07 8.94
N SER A 306 -2.22 -10.11 9.71
CA SER A 306 -3.66 -9.81 9.78
C SER A 306 -4.18 -9.07 8.54
N THR A 307 -3.29 -8.47 7.73
CA THR A 307 -3.65 -7.67 6.53
C THR A 307 -2.65 -7.84 5.38
N PRO A 308 -3.09 -7.62 4.11
CA PRO A 308 -2.17 -7.60 2.97
C PRO A 308 -1.12 -6.49 3.07
N GLY A 309 0.13 -6.81 2.74
CA GLY A 309 1.21 -5.82 2.61
C GLY A 309 2.14 -5.71 3.81
N MET A 310 1.99 -6.59 4.82
CA MET A 310 2.73 -6.51 6.09
C MET A 310 3.97 -7.41 6.19
N LYS A 311 4.01 -8.56 5.49
CA LYS A 311 5.00 -9.62 5.74
C LYS A 311 6.02 -9.86 4.62
N TYR A 312 5.66 -9.59 3.36
CA TYR A 312 6.49 -9.96 2.20
C TYR A 312 7.05 -8.73 1.49
N ARG A 313 8.07 -8.93 0.63
CA ARG A 313 8.53 -7.89 -0.31
C ARG A 313 7.36 -7.52 -1.23
N HIS A 314 7.02 -6.23 -1.24
CA HIS A 314 5.87 -5.68 -1.94
C HIS A 314 6.28 -4.42 -2.68
N TYR A 315 5.67 -4.19 -3.84
CA TYR A 315 5.82 -2.97 -4.63
C TYR A 315 7.18 -2.76 -5.32
N SER A 316 8.01 -3.79 -5.42
CA SER A 316 9.32 -3.69 -6.06
C SER A 316 9.21 -3.90 -7.59
N PRO A 317 9.69 -2.96 -8.41
CA PRO A 317 9.96 -3.23 -9.82
C PRO A 317 11.09 -4.27 -9.99
N ARG A 318 11.37 -4.68 -11.23
CA ARG A 318 12.41 -5.64 -11.62
C ARG A 318 13.82 -5.06 -11.47
N VAL A 319 13.92 -3.74 -11.43
CA VAL A 319 15.16 -2.97 -11.41
C VAL A 319 15.36 -2.40 -10.02
N PRO A 320 16.61 -2.28 -9.52
CA PRO A 320 16.88 -1.70 -8.21
C PRO A 320 16.22 -0.34 -8.03
N VAL A 321 15.63 -0.15 -6.85
CA VAL A 321 15.07 1.13 -6.41
C VAL A 321 15.96 1.75 -5.35
N TYR A 322 16.21 3.05 -5.51
CA TYR A 322 16.90 3.90 -4.56
C TYR A 322 16.00 5.04 -4.08
N LEU A 323 16.06 5.36 -2.80
CA LEU A 323 15.32 6.49 -2.21
C LEU A 323 16.24 7.67 -1.99
N LEU A 324 15.86 8.84 -2.50
CA LEU A 324 16.53 10.11 -2.28
C LEU A 324 15.73 10.94 -1.27
N LYS A 325 16.37 11.31 -0.16
CA LYS A 325 15.80 12.12 0.91
C LYS A 325 16.37 13.54 0.83
N PRO A 326 15.68 14.50 0.19
CA PRO A 326 16.16 15.88 0.09
C PRO A 326 16.17 16.55 1.48
N ASN A 327 17.21 17.34 1.75
CA ASN A 327 17.42 18.03 3.03
C ASN A 327 16.33 19.07 3.37
N THR A 328 15.58 19.54 2.36
CA THR A 328 14.43 20.45 2.50
C THR A 328 13.26 19.81 3.25
N ILE A 329 13.14 18.48 3.21
CA ILE A 329 12.07 17.72 3.88
C ILE A 329 12.66 16.87 5.01
N PHE A 330 13.82 16.26 4.76
CA PHE A 330 14.46 15.35 5.69
C PHE A 330 15.70 16.00 6.29
N PRO A 331 15.68 16.41 7.57
CA PRO A 331 16.86 16.99 8.20
C PRO A 331 18.04 15.99 8.15
N ARG A 332 19.27 16.52 8.07
CA ARG A 332 20.48 15.70 8.04
C ARG A 332 20.50 14.78 9.27
N PRO A 333 20.71 13.47 9.10
CA PRO A 333 20.84 12.56 10.24
C PRO A 333 22.08 12.88 11.07
N ASP A 334 21.97 12.89 12.41
CA ASP A 334 23.10 13.16 13.32
C ASP A 334 24.22 12.12 13.21
N ASN A 335 23.87 10.90 12.79
CA ASN A 335 24.81 9.80 12.58
C ASN A 335 25.49 9.83 11.21
N LEU A 336 25.14 10.76 10.31
CA LEU A 336 25.79 10.90 9.02
C LEU A 336 27.09 11.69 9.19
N PRO A 337 28.27 11.12 8.87
CA PRO A 337 29.55 11.81 9.06
C PRO A 337 29.54 13.18 8.37
N GLN A 338 30.13 14.21 8.99
CA GLN A 338 30.17 15.56 8.41
C GLN A 338 30.84 15.61 7.03
N HIS A 339 31.76 14.69 6.76
CA HIS A 339 32.46 14.55 5.47
C HIS A 339 31.73 13.66 4.46
N ALA A 340 30.55 13.10 4.80
CA ALA A 340 29.80 12.28 3.86
C ALA A 340 29.27 13.15 2.72
N GLU A 341 29.74 12.84 1.51
CA GLU A 341 29.36 13.54 0.28
C GLU A 341 27.88 13.30 -0.02
N SER A 342 27.12 14.39 -0.06
CA SER A 342 25.65 14.37 -0.12
C SER A 342 25.09 15.29 -1.20
N SER A 343 25.97 15.89 -2.01
CA SER A 343 25.55 16.65 -3.18
C SER A 343 24.80 15.76 -4.18
N ALA A 344 23.90 16.35 -4.97
CA ALA A 344 23.20 15.65 -6.05
C ALA A 344 24.17 14.91 -6.99
N GLN A 345 25.31 15.51 -7.31
CA GLN A 345 26.35 14.90 -8.12
C GLN A 345 26.95 13.65 -7.47
N ALA A 346 27.33 13.72 -6.20
CA ALA A 346 27.95 12.60 -5.48
C ALA A 346 26.97 11.43 -5.33
N VAL A 347 25.71 11.73 -5.05
CA VAL A 347 24.64 10.73 -4.94
C VAL A 347 24.38 10.09 -6.29
N LEU A 348 24.29 10.87 -7.37
CA LEU A 348 24.13 10.33 -8.73
C LEU A 348 25.30 9.42 -9.13
N ARG A 349 26.54 9.82 -8.81
CA ARG A 349 27.73 8.99 -9.04
C ARG A 349 27.63 7.65 -8.30
N GLN A 350 27.29 7.67 -7.00
CA GLN A 350 27.12 6.46 -6.20
C GLN A 350 26.00 5.54 -6.72
N VAL A 351 24.86 6.10 -7.12
CA VAL A 351 23.76 5.33 -7.73
C VAL A 351 24.21 4.72 -9.05
N SER A 352 24.88 5.49 -9.91
CA SER A 352 25.38 5.03 -11.20
C SER A 352 26.39 3.90 -11.03
N GLU A 353 27.37 4.03 -10.13
CA GLU A 353 28.37 3.00 -9.81
C GLU A 353 27.73 1.69 -9.33
N ARG A 354 26.66 1.76 -8.53
CA ARG A 354 25.90 0.58 -8.06
C ARG A 354 24.96 -0.01 -9.11
N THR A 355 24.64 0.75 -10.15
CA THR A 355 23.73 0.31 -11.22
C THR A 355 24.50 -0.51 -12.24
N ILE A 356 24.11 -1.77 -12.39
CA ILE A 356 24.67 -2.68 -13.39
C ILE A 356 23.93 -2.41 -14.72
N SER A 357 24.67 -2.05 -15.76
CA SER A 357 24.10 -1.91 -17.10
C SER A 357 23.61 -3.27 -17.59
N SER A 358 22.41 -3.30 -18.15
CA SER A 358 21.83 -4.52 -18.67
C SER A 358 22.24 -4.85 -20.11
N SER A 359 23.00 -3.96 -20.78
CA SER A 359 23.61 -4.20 -22.08
C SER A 359 25.09 -4.62 -21.92
N SER A 360 25.51 -5.67 -22.63
CA SER A 360 26.91 -6.12 -22.68
C SER A 360 27.85 -5.20 -23.47
N GLU A 361 27.31 -4.17 -24.11
CA GLU A 361 28.05 -3.14 -24.85
C GLU A 361 27.94 -1.77 -24.20
N LYS A 362 28.86 -0.88 -24.61
CA LYS A 362 29.14 0.51 -24.23
C LYS A 362 27.95 1.50 -24.27
N GLY A 363 26.76 1.10 -23.79
CA GLY A 363 25.58 1.94 -23.67
C GLY A 363 25.56 2.69 -22.33
N LYS A 364 25.00 3.90 -22.32
CA LYS A 364 24.82 4.69 -21.09
C LYS A 364 23.79 4.01 -20.18
N LYS A 365 24.08 3.95 -18.88
CA LYS A 365 23.15 3.46 -17.85
C LYS A 365 21.90 4.33 -17.83
N ARG A 366 20.73 3.71 -17.90
CA ARG A 366 19.43 4.39 -17.90
C ARG A 366 18.88 4.41 -16.49
N ILE A 367 18.75 5.58 -15.89
CA ILE A 367 18.22 5.73 -14.53
C ILE A 367 16.91 6.49 -14.60
N GLY A 368 15.82 5.83 -14.23
CA GLY A 368 14.52 6.47 -14.09
C GLY A 368 14.47 7.33 -12.83
N VAL A 369 13.91 8.54 -12.92
CA VAL A 369 13.85 9.50 -11.81
C VAL A 369 12.40 9.85 -11.54
N LEU A 370 11.85 9.36 -10.43
CA LEU A 370 10.55 9.78 -9.93
C LEU A 370 10.75 11.00 -9.02
N HIS A 371 10.33 12.18 -9.49
CA HIS A 371 10.59 13.46 -8.81
C HIS A 371 9.33 14.28 -8.57
N PHE A 372 9.38 15.18 -7.60
CA PHE A 372 8.36 16.22 -7.45
C PHE A 372 8.64 17.41 -8.36
N ASP A 373 7.60 17.97 -8.95
CA ASP A 373 7.71 19.06 -9.94
C ASP A 373 8.24 20.37 -9.34
N ASN A 374 7.96 20.59 -8.05
CA ASN A 374 8.36 21.77 -7.28
C ASN A 374 9.69 21.57 -6.52
N SER A 375 10.31 20.39 -6.64
CA SER A 375 11.57 20.11 -5.97
C SER A 375 12.77 20.54 -6.80
N PRO A 376 13.80 21.17 -6.19
CA PRO A 376 15.05 21.45 -6.86
C PRO A 376 15.92 20.20 -7.10
N LEU A 377 15.53 19.03 -6.57
CA LEU A 377 16.35 17.81 -6.64
C LEU A 377 16.58 17.36 -8.09
N TYR A 378 15.52 17.30 -8.91
CA TYR A 378 15.66 16.82 -10.29
C TYR A 378 16.53 17.75 -11.13
N SER A 379 16.34 19.07 -11.02
CA SER A 379 17.16 20.04 -11.76
C SER A 379 18.64 19.91 -11.40
N GLN A 380 18.96 19.72 -10.12
CA GLN A 380 20.35 19.51 -9.67
C GLN A 380 20.93 18.16 -10.12
N LEU A 381 20.15 17.08 -10.07
CA LEU A 381 20.55 15.79 -10.63
C LEU A 381 20.83 15.91 -12.13
N SER A 382 19.93 16.57 -12.87
CA SER A 382 20.04 16.74 -14.33
C SER A 382 21.26 17.56 -14.74
N SER A 383 21.56 18.65 -14.01
CA SER A 383 22.77 19.45 -14.21
C SER A 383 24.05 18.66 -13.92
N SER A 384 23.99 17.73 -12.97
CA SER A 384 25.11 16.86 -12.60
C SER A 384 25.39 15.77 -13.63
N VAL A 385 24.44 15.44 -14.52
CA VAL A 385 24.60 14.39 -15.55
C VAL A 385 25.78 14.68 -16.47
N VAL A 386 26.05 15.95 -16.79
CA VAL A 386 27.18 16.35 -17.64
C VAL A 386 28.53 15.89 -17.05
N GLN A 387 28.58 15.67 -15.74
CA GLN A 387 29.80 15.33 -14.99
C GLN A 387 29.89 13.84 -14.61
N VAL A 388 28.83 13.06 -14.85
CA VAL A 388 28.82 11.60 -14.62
C VAL A 388 28.81 10.93 -15.99
N GLU A 389 29.99 10.48 -16.44
CA GLU A 389 30.12 9.73 -17.70
C GLU A 389 29.17 8.52 -17.69
N ASP A 390 28.60 8.20 -18.86
CA ASP A 390 27.79 7.00 -19.09
C ASP A 390 26.47 6.88 -18.30
N THR A 391 25.81 7.99 -17.94
CA THR A 391 24.48 7.97 -17.32
C THR A 391 23.45 8.79 -18.11
N HIS A 392 22.23 8.27 -18.25
CA HIS A 392 21.08 8.95 -18.86
C HIS A 392 19.91 8.93 -17.88
N LEU A 393 19.45 10.10 -17.46
CA LEU A 393 18.29 10.24 -16.58
C LEU A 393 17.00 10.29 -17.40
N ILE A 394 15.98 9.56 -16.95
CA ILE A 394 14.65 9.57 -17.55
C ILE A 394 13.63 10.03 -16.50
N PRO A 395 13.13 11.27 -16.58
CA PRO A 395 12.22 11.81 -15.58
C PRO A 395 10.81 11.25 -15.72
N GLU A 396 10.18 11.00 -14.57
CA GLU A 396 8.76 10.74 -14.44
C GLU A 396 8.23 11.58 -13.26
N SER A 397 7.18 12.37 -13.50
CA SER A 397 6.63 13.30 -12.51
C SER A 397 5.76 12.58 -11.48
N LEU A 398 6.07 12.75 -10.20
CA LEU A 398 5.19 12.44 -9.08
C LEU A 398 4.12 13.52 -8.86
N GLY A 399 4.23 14.67 -9.52
CA GLY A 399 3.35 15.82 -9.34
C GLY A 399 3.86 16.79 -8.29
N GLN A 400 2.94 17.49 -7.64
CA GLN A 400 3.21 18.65 -6.79
C GLN A 400 3.24 18.30 -5.30
N ASP A 401 2.52 17.26 -4.89
CA ASP A 401 2.27 16.91 -3.49
C ASP A 401 2.09 15.40 -3.28
N ALA A 402 1.98 15.00 -2.00
CA ALA A 402 1.82 13.60 -1.62
C ALA A 402 0.58 12.91 -2.22
N SER A 403 -0.48 13.66 -2.54
CA SER A 403 -1.69 13.12 -3.17
C SER A 403 -1.40 12.74 -4.62
N SER A 404 -0.80 13.65 -5.39
CA SER A 404 -0.34 13.36 -6.75
C SER A 404 0.72 12.26 -6.78
N ALA A 405 1.62 12.23 -5.80
CA ALA A 405 2.63 11.17 -5.69
C ALA A 405 1.97 9.81 -5.43
N ALA A 406 0.98 9.74 -4.54
CA ALA A 406 0.20 8.52 -4.32
C ALA A 406 -0.46 8.03 -5.61
N GLN A 407 -1.03 8.95 -6.40
CA GLN A 407 -1.67 8.62 -7.68
C GLN A 407 -0.67 8.06 -8.71
N ARG A 408 0.53 8.61 -8.75
CA ARG A 408 1.50 8.38 -9.84
C ARG A 408 2.61 7.40 -9.51
N LEU A 409 2.88 7.09 -8.23
CA LEU A 409 4.02 6.29 -7.80
C LEU A 409 4.14 4.95 -8.53
N PHE A 410 3.08 4.14 -8.53
CA PHE A 410 3.13 2.83 -9.18
C PHE A 410 3.11 2.92 -10.70
N ALA A 411 2.31 3.84 -11.26
CA ALA A 411 2.29 4.07 -12.71
C ALA A 411 3.68 4.46 -13.21
N GLY A 412 4.34 5.41 -12.55
CA GLY A 412 5.69 5.85 -12.89
C GLY A 412 6.71 4.71 -12.83
N MET A 413 6.71 3.89 -11.77
CA MET A 413 7.60 2.73 -11.70
C MET A 413 7.35 1.72 -12.85
N LEU A 414 6.09 1.44 -13.18
CA LEU A 414 5.73 0.52 -14.26
C LEU A 414 6.03 1.11 -15.65
N THR A 415 5.89 2.42 -15.84
CA THR A 415 6.28 3.14 -17.07
C THR A 415 7.78 3.04 -17.29
N LEU A 416 8.59 3.31 -16.26
CA LEU A 416 10.06 3.25 -16.31
C LEU A 416 10.58 1.84 -16.67
N GLU A 417 9.90 0.77 -16.26
CA GLU A 417 10.24 -0.61 -16.66
C GLU A 417 9.93 -0.94 -18.13
N ARG A 418 9.19 -0.07 -18.82
CA ARG A 418 8.66 -0.33 -20.17
C ARG A 418 9.11 0.66 -21.22
N ILE A 419 10.04 1.55 -20.89
CA ILE A 419 10.58 2.53 -21.84
C ILE A 419 11.33 1.79 -22.96
N PRO A 420 11.01 2.04 -24.24
CA PRO A 420 11.72 1.40 -25.34
C PRO A 420 13.23 1.75 -25.32
N PRO A 421 14.10 0.91 -25.88
CA PRO A 421 15.50 1.27 -26.07
C PRO A 421 15.64 2.50 -26.98
N ASN A 422 16.80 3.15 -26.97
CA ASN A 422 17.07 4.25 -27.91
C ASN A 422 17.04 3.72 -29.35
N GLN A 423 16.62 4.56 -30.31
CA GLN A 423 16.55 4.15 -31.72
C GLN A 423 17.90 3.66 -32.27
N ASP A 424 19.02 4.16 -31.72
CA ASP A 424 20.38 3.79 -32.10
C ASP A 424 20.89 2.49 -31.45
N GLU A 425 20.16 1.94 -30.48
CA GLU A 425 20.57 0.75 -29.68
C GLU A 425 19.98 -0.59 -30.18
N GLY A 426 19.24 -0.60 -31.30
CA GLY A 426 18.74 -1.83 -31.94
C GLY A 426 17.90 -2.71 -31.00
N ASP A 427 18.27 -4.00 -30.85
CA ASP A 427 17.68 -5.01 -29.94
C ASP A 427 17.94 -4.70 -28.43
N GLY A 428 18.10 -3.43 -28.07
CA GLY A 428 18.34 -2.97 -26.71
C GLY A 428 17.25 -3.40 -25.73
N LYS A 429 17.62 -3.60 -24.48
CA LYS A 429 16.69 -4.04 -23.43
C LYS A 429 15.66 -2.95 -23.14
N MET A 430 14.40 -3.35 -23.04
CA MET A 430 13.29 -2.50 -22.61
C MET A 430 13.42 -2.12 -21.12
N GLY A 431 13.11 -0.86 -20.80
CA GLY A 431 13.11 -0.30 -19.45
C GLY A 431 14.42 0.38 -19.05
N VAL A 432 14.41 0.97 -17.87
CA VAL A 432 15.59 1.53 -17.18
C VAL A 432 16.40 0.44 -16.48
N ASP A 433 17.64 0.75 -16.08
CA ASP A 433 18.51 -0.15 -15.31
C ASP A 433 18.32 0.02 -13.79
N ALA A 434 17.88 1.20 -13.35
CA ALA A 434 17.56 1.51 -11.96
C ALA A 434 16.50 2.63 -11.88
N ILE A 435 15.84 2.74 -10.73
CA ILE A 435 14.89 3.82 -10.43
C ILE A 435 15.35 4.53 -9.16
N VAL A 436 15.46 5.86 -9.22
CA VAL A 436 15.58 6.72 -8.04
C VAL A 436 14.23 7.39 -7.77
N ILE A 437 13.84 7.43 -6.50
CA ILE A 437 12.57 8.02 -6.06
C ILE A 437 12.85 9.10 -5.04
N GLU A 438 12.36 10.30 -5.30
CA GLU A 438 12.36 11.38 -4.34
C GLU A 438 11.34 11.12 -3.22
N GLY A 439 11.77 11.24 -1.96
CA GLY A 439 10.91 11.08 -0.79
C GLY A 439 10.11 12.35 -0.46
N CYS A 440 8.97 12.17 0.20
CA CYS A 440 8.11 13.26 0.70
C CYS A 440 7.89 13.17 2.23
N SER A 441 7.23 14.17 2.82
CA SER A 441 6.83 14.11 4.23
C SER A 441 5.90 12.91 4.50
N ASP A 442 5.80 12.50 5.75
CA ASP A 442 4.89 11.44 6.20
C ASP A 442 3.52 11.97 6.65
N GLU A 443 3.15 13.18 6.25
CA GLU A 443 1.84 13.76 6.53
C GLU A 443 0.77 13.25 5.56
N GLY A 444 -0.42 12.93 6.06
CA GLY A 444 -1.55 12.50 5.23
C GLY A 444 -1.23 11.28 4.35
N LEU A 445 -1.36 11.44 3.03
CA LEU A 445 -1.04 10.39 2.06
C LEU A 445 0.47 10.14 1.92
N GLY A 446 1.31 11.06 2.41
CA GLY A 446 2.76 10.96 2.37
C GLY A 446 3.27 9.77 3.18
N LEU A 447 2.66 9.47 4.34
CA LEU A 447 2.95 8.24 5.09
C LEU A 447 2.71 7.01 4.23
N ALA A 448 1.60 7.02 3.50
CA ALA A 448 1.23 5.94 2.61
C ALA A 448 2.28 5.77 1.51
N VAL A 449 2.64 6.84 0.79
CA VAL A 449 3.67 6.85 -0.25
C VAL A 449 4.99 6.32 0.28
N MET A 450 5.48 6.88 1.39
CA MET A 450 6.77 6.53 1.97
C MET A 450 6.86 5.08 2.45
N GLU A 451 5.75 4.50 2.95
CA GLU A 451 5.73 3.06 3.26
C GLU A 451 5.87 2.17 2.01
N ARG A 452 5.28 2.58 0.87
CA ARG A 452 5.42 1.82 -0.39
C ARG A 452 6.83 1.93 -0.93
N VAL A 453 7.37 3.15 -0.93
CA VAL A 453 8.74 3.42 -1.36
C VAL A 453 9.72 2.64 -0.50
N ALA A 454 9.60 2.67 0.82
CA ALA A 454 10.47 1.91 1.73
C ALA A 454 10.45 0.39 1.47
N LYS A 455 9.29 -0.17 1.08
CA LYS A 455 9.16 -1.59 0.69
C LYS A 455 9.71 -1.89 -0.70
N ALA A 456 9.76 -0.89 -1.60
CA ALA A 456 10.33 -1.03 -2.94
C ALA A 456 11.86 -0.91 -2.97
N VAL A 457 12.43 -0.04 -2.11
CA VAL A 457 13.88 0.23 -1.99
C VAL A 457 14.67 -1.06 -1.75
N GLY A 458 15.83 -1.17 -2.41
CA GLY A 458 16.65 -2.39 -2.35
C GLY A 458 16.28 -3.44 -3.40
N GLY A 459 15.13 -3.27 -4.06
CA GLY A 459 14.56 -4.33 -4.86
C GLY A 459 14.92 -4.32 -6.35
N GLY A 460 15.89 -5.15 -6.77
CA GLY A 460 16.04 -5.68 -8.14
C GLY A 460 15.70 -7.19 -8.18
N GLY A 461 15.26 -7.74 -9.32
CA GLY A 461 14.38 -8.92 -9.38
C GLY A 461 14.93 -10.35 -9.13
N VAL A 462 13.98 -11.29 -9.29
CA VAL A 462 13.93 -12.75 -9.00
C VAL A 462 13.65 -13.11 -7.53
N VAL A 463 12.54 -13.83 -7.33
CA VAL A 463 12.15 -14.46 -6.07
C VAL A 463 13.27 -15.42 -5.66
N GLY A 464 14.10 -15.05 -4.68
CA GLY A 464 15.18 -15.93 -4.20
C GLY A 464 16.19 -15.31 -3.24
N ASP A 465 16.45 -14.01 -3.31
CA ASP A 465 17.66 -13.43 -2.68
C ASP A 465 17.49 -12.71 -1.33
N VAL A 466 16.42 -12.99 -0.58
CA VAL A 466 16.37 -12.54 0.83
C VAL A 466 15.96 -13.71 1.70
N LYS A 467 16.93 -14.19 2.50
CA LYS A 467 16.68 -15.09 3.62
C LYS A 467 15.77 -14.37 4.61
N ASP A 468 14.67 -15.04 4.97
CA ASP A 468 13.77 -14.61 6.03
C ASP A 468 14.55 -14.35 7.35
N ASP A 469 14.13 -13.30 8.05
CA ASP A 469 14.34 -13.04 9.48
C ASP A 469 15.78 -12.92 10.02
N GLU A 470 16.29 -11.69 10.15
CA GLU A 470 17.02 -11.25 11.36
C GLU A 470 16.77 -9.75 11.64
N VAL A 471 15.64 -9.45 12.27
CA VAL A 471 15.49 -8.20 13.07
C VAL A 471 16.25 -8.42 14.37
N GLY A 472 17.51 -8.00 14.42
CA GLY A 472 18.28 -8.09 15.66
C GLY A 472 19.76 -7.75 15.52
N LYS A 473 20.11 -6.52 15.94
CA LYS A 473 21.47 -5.99 16.16
C LYS A 473 22.39 -5.91 14.94
N ARG A 474 22.80 -4.67 14.61
CA ARG A 474 24.23 -4.30 14.50
C ARG A 474 24.40 -2.79 14.41
N GLN A 475 25.46 -2.34 15.08
CA GLN A 475 25.91 -0.96 15.23
C GLN A 475 26.70 -0.48 14.00
N GLY A 476 26.52 0.80 13.64
CA GLY A 476 27.61 1.72 13.28
C GLY A 476 28.20 1.67 11.87
N GLY A 477 27.95 2.76 11.11
CA GLY A 477 28.90 3.29 10.12
C GLY A 477 28.41 3.34 8.67
N ALA A 478 28.15 4.57 8.17
CA ALA A 478 28.14 5.02 6.77
C ALA A 478 27.31 4.23 5.72
N ALA A 479 26.35 4.91 5.08
CA ALA A 479 25.52 4.41 3.98
C ALA A 479 24.71 3.13 4.32
N GLU A 480 23.66 3.28 5.12
CA GLU A 480 22.67 2.22 5.32
C GLU A 480 21.81 2.04 4.05
N GLY A 481 22.26 1.20 3.12
CA GLY A 481 21.45 0.65 2.04
C GLY A 481 21.20 1.56 0.82
N ASN A 482 20.15 1.24 0.06
CA ASN A 482 19.73 1.94 -1.15
C ASN A 482 18.98 3.26 -0.87
N THR A 483 19.31 3.94 0.23
CA THR A 483 18.74 5.23 0.62
C THR A 483 19.84 6.27 0.76
N PHE A 484 19.65 7.43 0.14
CA PHE A 484 20.60 8.53 0.12
C PHE A 484 19.95 9.79 0.68
N TRP A 485 20.67 10.48 1.55
CA TRP A 485 20.33 11.84 1.92
C TRP A 485 20.99 12.80 0.91
N VAL A 486 20.24 13.79 0.45
CA VAL A 486 20.70 14.69 -0.61
C VAL A 486 20.62 16.14 -0.14
N ASP A 487 21.76 16.82 -0.18
CA ASP A 487 21.86 18.25 -0.04
C ASP A 487 21.34 18.91 -1.31
N VAL A 488 20.16 19.54 -1.19
CA VAL A 488 19.56 20.30 -2.27
C VAL A 488 19.70 21.78 -1.93
N THR A 489 20.38 22.53 -2.79
CA THR A 489 20.48 24.00 -2.63
C THR A 489 19.19 24.68 -3.09
N GLY A 490 18.78 25.76 -2.44
CA GLY A 490 17.56 26.50 -2.81
C GLY A 490 17.68 27.32 -4.10
N ASP A 491 18.87 27.39 -4.70
CA ASP A 491 19.17 28.23 -5.85
C ASP A 491 19.33 27.39 -7.13
N ILE A 492 18.67 27.85 -8.20
CA ILE A 492 18.96 27.53 -9.61
C ILE A 492 19.84 28.65 -10.17
#